data_AF-Q8GCR0-F1
#
_entry.id   AF-Q8GCR0-F1
#
_cell.length_a   1.000
_cell.length_b   1.000
_cell.length_c   1.000
_cell.angle_alpha   90.00
_cell.angle_beta   90.00
_cell.angle_gamma   90.00
#
_symmetry.space_group_name_H-M   'P 1'
#
loop_
_entity.id
_entity.type
_entity.pdbx_description
1 polymer ?
#
loop_
_entity_poly.entity_id
_entity_poly.type
_entity_poly.pdbx_seq_one_letter_code
_entity_poly.pdbx_strand_id
1 'polypeptide(L)'
;MANIPDMINEESLALIKSFEGLKLTKYRDTAGKWTIGYGHLILSNENFDNGITLQEADLLLRQDLKTAETGVQHYVSVDLTESLVL
;
A
#
# COMPACT_ATOMS: atom_id res chain seq x y z
N MET A 1 24.98 6.21 12.68
CA MET A 1 23.62 5.70 12.94
C MET A 1 22.72 6.39 11.92
N ALA A 2 22.40 5.71 10.82
CA ALA A 2 21.52 6.29 9.81
C ALA A 2 20.16 6.52 10.45
N ASN A 3 19.73 7.77 10.50
CA ASN A 3 18.40 8.17 10.93
C ASN A 3 17.47 7.75 9.80
N ILE A 4 16.92 6.53 9.86
CA ILE A 4 15.88 6.07 8.93
C ILE A 4 14.64 6.87 9.34
N PRO A 5 14.22 7.90 8.58
CA PRO A 5 13.03 8.65 8.93
C PRO A 5 11.83 7.70 8.87
N ASP A 6 10.84 7.87 9.75
CA ASP A 6 9.53 7.23 9.62
C ASP A 6 9.08 7.34 8.15
N MET A 7 9.12 6.23 7.41
CA MET A 7 9.13 6.22 5.93
C MET A 7 7.76 6.57 5.32
N ILE A 8 6.74 6.73 6.15
CA ILE A 8 5.40 7.16 5.75
C ILE A 8 5.20 8.62 6.17
N ASN A 9 5.57 9.54 5.29
CA ASN A 9 5.18 10.96 5.41
C ASN A 9 4.03 11.27 4.43
N GLU A 10 3.34 12.39 4.63
CA GLU A 10 2.16 12.73 3.80
C GLU A 10 2.52 12.95 2.31
N GLU A 11 3.78 13.30 2.01
CA GLU A 11 4.26 13.46 0.64
C GLU A 11 4.42 12.11 -0.07
N SER A 12 4.97 11.10 0.60
CA SER A 12 5.07 9.74 0.05
C SER A 12 3.70 9.11 -0.14
N LEU A 13 2.76 9.33 0.80
CA LEU A 13 1.35 8.97 0.65
C LEU A 13 0.72 9.64 -0.57
N ALA A 14 0.87 10.95 -0.74
CA ALA A 14 0.31 11.68 -1.87
C ALA A 14 0.85 11.16 -3.22
N LEU A 15 2.15 10.86 -3.27
CA LEU A 15 2.79 10.29 -4.45
C LEU A 15 2.18 8.91 -4.80
N ILE A 16 2.07 8.01 -3.83
CA ILE A 16 1.50 6.66 -4.04
C ILE A 16 0.04 6.77 -4.53
N LYS A 17 -0.77 7.62 -3.89
CA LYS A 17 -2.16 7.85 -4.29
C LYS A 17 -2.27 8.33 -5.75
N SER A 18 -1.32 9.15 -6.19
CA SER A 18 -1.29 9.66 -7.58
C SER A 18 -0.97 8.59 -8.63
N PHE A 19 -0.20 7.56 -8.26
CA PHE A 19 0.17 6.45 -9.15
C PHE A 19 -0.86 5.32 -9.15
N GLU A 20 -1.38 4.94 -7.99
CA GLU A 20 -2.30 3.79 -7.83
C GLU A 20 -3.74 4.12 -8.26
N GLY A 21 -4.16 5.38 -8.04
CA GLY A 21 -5.54 5.80 -8.27
C GLY A 21 -6.54 5.25 -7.24
N LEU A 22 -7.61 6.00 -6.98
CA LEU A 22 -8.61 5.65 -5.97
C LEU A 22 -9.81 4.91 -6.57
N LYS A 23 -10.17 3.76 -5.99
CA LYS A 23 -11.41 3.03 -6.28
C LYS A 23 -12.18 2.73 -5.01
N LEU A 24 -13.29 3.45 -4.79
CA LEU A 24 -14.14 3.30 -3.60
C LEU A 24 -15.05 2.07 -3.62
N THR A 25 -15.12 1.37 -4.75
CA THR A 25 -15.83 0.10 -4.90
C THR A 25 -14.84 -0.99 -5.26
N LYS A 26 -15.12 -2.22 -4.80
CA LYS A 26 -14.27 -3.37 -5.13
C LYS A 26 -14.22 -3.60 -6.64
N TYR A 27 -13.04 -3.92 -7.15
CA TYR A 27 -12.79 -4.23 -8.54
C TYR A 27 -11.94 -5.51 -8.63
N ARG A 28 -11.91 -6.11 -9.82
CA ARG A 28 -10.96 -7.20 -10.11
C ARG A 28 -9.69 -6.60 -10.67
N ASP A 29 -8.54 -6.94 -10.09
CA ASP A 29 -7.24 -6.60 -10.66
C ASP A 29 -6.94 -7.44 -11.93
N THR A 30 -5.77 -7.23 -12.52
CA THR A 30 -5.31 -7.99 -13.71
C THR A 30 -5.09 -9.48 -13.43
N ALA A 31 -4.89 -9.86 -12.17
CA ALA A 31 -4.77 -11.25 -11.71
C ALA A 31 -6.14 -11.86 -11.34
N GLY A 32 -7.24 -11.13 -11.52
CA GLY A 32 -8.58 -11.57 -11.18
C GLY A 32 -8.85 -11.64 -9.67
N LYS A 33 -8.08 -10.95 -8.82
CA LYS A 33 -8.31 -10.86 -7.38
C LYS A 33 -9.16 -9.64 -7.04
N TRP A 34 -9.90 -9.73 -5.93
CA TRP A 34 -10.75 -8.62 -5.46
C TRP A 34 -9.89 -7.57 -4.76
N THR A 35 -9.96 -6.33 -5.23
CA THR A 35 -9.11 -5.21 -4.79
C THR A 35 -9.99 -3.97 -4.54
N ILE A 36 -9.59 -3.07 -3.64
CA ILE A 36 -10.31 -1.83 -3.32
C ILE A 36 -9.37 -0.71 -2.86
N GLY A 37 -9.83 0.53 -2.82
CA GLY A 37 -9.07 1.68 -2.34
C GLY A 37 -7.93 2.02 -3.31
N TYR A 38 -6.71 2.10 -2.77
CA TYR A 38 -5.47 2.33 -3.50
C TYR A 38 -4.72 1.01 -3.72
N GLY A 39 -5.39 -0.01 -4.25
CA GLY A 39 -4.76 -1.31 -4.54
C GLY A 39 -4.78 -2.35 -3.41
N HIS A 40 -5.58 -2.14 -2.35
CA HIS A 40 -5.69 -3.08 -1.23
C HIS A 40 -6.38 -4.39 -1.66
N LEU A 41 -5.68 -5.51 -1.46
CA LEU A 41 -6.19 -6.85 -1.76
C LEU A 41 -7.18 -7.31 -0.68
N ILE A 42 -8.44 -7.51 -1.05
CA ILE A 42 -9.49 -7.95 -0.13
C ILE A 42 -9.24 -9.40 0.28
N LEU A 43 -9.00 -9.63 1.57
CA LEU A 43 -8.83 -10.96 2.14
C LEU A 43 -10.19 -11.62 2.42
N SER A 44 -10.20 -12.95 2.58
CA SER A 44 -11.46 -13.71 2.76
C SER A 44 -12.25 -13.36 4.02
N ASN A 45 -11.61 -12.71 5.00
CA ASN A 45 -12.22 -12.23 6.24
C ASN A 45 -12.70 -10.78 6.17
N GLU A 46 -12.55 -10.11 5.02
CA GLU A 46 -12.93 -8.72 4.82
C GLU A 46 -14.11 -8.63 3.86
N ASN A 47 -15.06 -7.74 4.16
CA ASN A 47 -16.21 -7.51 3.30
C ASN A 47 -16.41 -6.01 3.07
N PHE A 48 -16.32 -5.62 1.80
CA PHE A 48 -16.54 -4.26 1.31
C PHE A 48 -17.64 -4.21 0.23
N ASP A 49 -18.70 -5.00 0.38
CA ASP A 49 -19.81 -5.08 -0.59
C ASP A 49 -20.52 -3.73 -0.81
N ASN A 50 -20.51 -2.86 0.20
CA ASN A 50 -21.07 -1.51 0.13
C ASN A 50 -20.05 -0.45 -0.32
N GLY A 51 -18.84 -0.85 -0.69
CA GLY A 51 -17.72 0.06 -0.93
C GLY A 51 -17.15 0.66 0.34
N ILE A 52 -16.30 1.67 0.19
CA ILE A 52 -15.61 2.39 1.26
C ILE A 52 -15.65 3.90 1.03
N THR A 53 -15.44 4.66 2.10
CA THR A 53 -15.20 6.10 2.07
C THR A 53 -13.74 6.42 1.73
N LEU A 54 -13.47 7.68 1.36
CA LEU A 54 -12.10 8.16 1.16
C LEU A 54 -11.23 7.96 2.41
N GLN A 55 -11.80 8.21 3.59
CA GLN A 55 -11.09 8.05 4.86
C GLN A 55 -10.74 6.59 5.13
N GLU A 56 -11.64 5.66 4.83
CA GLU A 56 -11.37 4.22 4.93
C GLU A 56 -10.31 3.78 3.92
N ALA A 57 -10.34 4.30 2.69
CA ALA A 57 -9.29 4.02 1.70
C ALA A 57 -7.90 4.50 2.16
N ASP A 58 -7.84 5.68 2.79
CA ASP A 58 -6.61 6.21 3.37
C ASP A 58 -6.12 5.38 4.56
N LEU A 59 -7.03 4.85 5.38
CA LEU A 59 -6.69 3.96 6.49
C LEU A 59 -6.12 2.63 5.99
N LEU A 60 -6.75 2.02 4.97
CA LEU A 60 -6.26 0.79 4.34
C LEU A 60 -4.85 1.00 3.75
N LEU A 61 -4.63 2.11 3.03
CA LEU A 61 -3.32 2.42 2.48
C LEU A 61 -2.25 2.55 3.57
N ARG A 62 -2.55 3.23 4.68
CA ARG A 62 -1.61 3.34 5.81
C ARG A 62 -1.33 1.97 6.47
N GLN A 63 -2.33 1.11 6.56
CA GLN A 63 -2.19 -0.23 7.10
C GLN A 63 -1.34 -1.15 6.20
N ASP A 64 -1.54 -1.06 4.89
CA ASP A 64 -0.76 -1.79 3.90
C ASP A 64 0.70 -1.32 3.92
N LEU A 65 0.94 -0.02 3.98
CA LEU A 65 2.29 0.54 4.10
C LEU A 65 2.99 0.07 5.39
N LYS A 66 2.29 0.09 6.53
CA LYS A 66 2.85 -0.40 7.80
C LYS A 66 3.18 -1.89 7.75
N THR A 67 2.33 -2.68 7.09
CA THR A 67 2.57 -4.12 6.87
C THR A 67 3.76 -4.33 5.95
N ALA A 68 3.88 -3.54 4.88
CA ALA A 68 4.99 -3.56 3.95
C ALA A 68 6.31 -3.16 4.65
N GLU A 69 6.32 -2.12 5.48
CA GLU A 69 7.50 -1.73 6.28
C GLU A 69 7.94 -2.85 7.21
N THR A 70 6.99 -3.47 7.92
CA THR A 70 7.29 -4.61 8.80
C THR A 70 7.80 -5.80 7.99
N GLY A 71 7.21 -6.06 6.82
CA GLY A 71 7.63 -7.11 5.90
C GLY A 71 9.03 -6.88 5.34
N VAL A 72 9.35 -5.65 4.93
CA VAL A 72 10.69 -5.24 4.46
C VAL A 72 11.71 -5.41 5.60
N GLN A 73 11.40 -4.98 6.82
CA GLN A 73 12.28 -5.23 7.97
C GLN A 73 12.49 -6.72 8.29
N HIS A 74 11.53 -7.58 7.95
CA HIS A 74 11.61 -9.02 8.22
C HIS A 74 12.16 -9.86 7.06
N TYR A 75 12.05 -9.38 5.82
CA TYR A 75 12.44 -10.10 4.59
C TYR A 75 13.65 -9.50 3.86
N VAL A 76 14.19 -8.37 4.30
CA VAL A 76 15.49 -7.87 3.81
C VAL A 76 16.62 -8.65 4.49
N SER A 77 16.79 -9.89 4.02
CA SER A 77 18.06 -10.63 4.00
C SER A 77 18.64 -10.65 2.59
N VAL A 78 18.44 -9.56 1.86
CA VAL A 78 19.10 -9.25 0.60
C VAL A 78 19.45 -7.78 0.63
N ASP A 79 20.75 -7.48 0.59
CA ASP A 79 21.28 -6.13 0.38
C ASP A 79 20.52 -5.47 -0.77
N LEU A 80 19.63 -4.53 -0.45
CA LEU A 80 19.11 -3.58 -1.43
C LEU A 80 20.24 -2.57 -1.70
N THR A 81 21.31 -3.03 -2.34
CA THR A 81 22.19 -2.12 -3.07
C THR A 81 21.36 -1.50 -4.18
N GLU A 82 21.07 -0.22 -4.00
CA GLU A 82 20.65 0.72 -5.02
C GLU A 82 21.33 0.38 -6.35
N SER A 83 20.54 -0.08 -7.32
CA SER A 83 20.96 -0.07 -8.72
C SER A 83 19.93 0.74 -9.49
N LEU A 84 20.12 2.05 -9.49
CA LEU A 84 19.75 2.89 -10.63
C LEU A 84 20.47 4.25 -10.58
N VAL A 85 21.69 4.29 -11.10
CA VAL A 85 22.22 5.52 -11.70
C VAL A 85 22.91 5.11 -13.01
N LEU A 86 22.34 5.59 -14.12
CA LEU A 86 22.98 5.66 -15.44
C LEU A 86 24.10 6.70 -15.43
#